data_AF-A0A1I2W2H2-F1
#
_entry.id   AF-A0A1I2W2H2-F1
#
_cell.length_a   1.000
_cell.length_b   1.000
_cell.length_c   1.000
_cell.angle_alpha   90.00
_cell.angle_beta   90.00
_cell.angle_gamma   90.00
#
_symmetry.space_group_name_H-M   'P 1'
#
loop_
_entity.id
_entity.type
_entity.pdbx_description
1 polymer ?
#
loop_
_entity_poly.entity_id
_entity_poly.type
_entity_poly.pdbx_seq_one_letter_code
_entity_poly.pdbx_strand_id
1 'polypeptide(L)'
;MNSRIEELLEKYWQAKTTLQEEEELKDLLKSADGFDELNLLFEGLDQAKDEEPERLILPQSKSSKTIRIQWIGWAAVILVSLAGTWIYQENAQSRAEEAAYLEVMQALALVQGNLEKGKDQLEPLKELQHLNKPQELFDLDN
;
A
#
# COMPACT_ATOMS: atom_id res chain seq x y z
N MET A 1 49.66 27.91 -45.79
CA MET A 1 48.93 26.83 -45.08
C MET A 1 49.04 26.97 -43.57
N ASN A 2 50.20 27.36 -43.02
CA ASN A 2 50.40 27.51 -41.56
C ASN A 2 49.46 28.51 -40.87
N SER A 3 49.00 29.57 -41.55
CA SER A 3 48.09 30.57 -40.97
C SER A 3 46.74 30.00 -40.52
N ARG A 4 46.23 28.96 -41.19
CA ARG A 4 44.97 28.31 -40.79
C ARG A 4 45.17 27.41 -39.58
N ILE A 5 46.30 26.72 -39.52
CA ILE A 5 46.70 25.88 -38.38
C ILE A 5 46.88 26.74 -37.12
N GLU A 6 47.55 27.88 -37.25
CA GLU A 6 47.72 28.85 -36.15
C GLU A 6 46.39 29.41 -35.64
N GLU A 7 45.47 29.78 -36.55
CA GLU A 7 44.13 30.26 -36.18
C GLU A 7 43.33 29.19 -35.43
N LEU A 8 43.34 27.95 -35.93
CA LEU A 8 42.66 26.82 -35.31
C LEU A 8 43.29 26.44 -33.97
N LEU A 9 44.62 26.46 -33.85
CA LEU A 9 45.33 26.24 -32.59
C LEU A 9 44.97 27.30 -31.57
N GLU A 10 44.97 28.58 -31.93
CA GLU A 10 44.60 29.65 -30.99
C GLU A 10 43.17 29.48 -30.48
N LYS A 11 42.22 29.10 -31.35
CA LYS A 11 40.85 28.74 -30.95
C LYS A 11 40.80 27.50 -30.05
N TYR A 12 41.60 26.47 -30.36
CA TYR A 12 41.67 25.23 -29.60
C TYR A 12 42.18 25.49 -28.18
N TRP A 13 43.25 26.27 -28.05
CA TRP A 13 43.79 26.70 -26.75
C TRP A 13 42.83 27.57 -25.96
N GLN A 14 41.94 28.31 -26.64
CA GLN A 14 40.85 29.06 -26.01
C GLN A 14 39.60 28.21 -25.71
N ALA A 15 39.61 26.91 -26.04
CA ALA A 15 38.46 26.00 -25.93
C ALA A 15 37.21 26.50 -26.68
N LYS A 16 37.39 27.10 -27.85
CA LYS A 16 36.32 27.64 -28.71
C LYS A 16 36.13 26.88 -30.02
N THR A 17 36.85 25.77 -30.20
CA THR A 17 36.75 24.92 -31.39
C THR A 17 35.47 24.09 -31.39
N THR A 18 34.97 23.82 -32.59
CA THR A 18 33.96 22.80 -32.84
C THR A 18 34.60 21.45 -33.19
N LEU A 19 33.86 20.34 -33.06
CA LEU A 19 34.37 19.00 -33.41
C LEU A 19 34.87 18.90 -34.87
N GLN A 20 34.22 19.62 -35.79
CA GLN A 20 34.59 19.67 -37.20
C GLN A 20 35.91 20.43 -37.42
N GLU A 21 36.12 21.51 -36.68
CA GLU A 21 37.37 22.29 -36.72
C GLU A 21 38.54 21.51 -36.09
N GLU A 22 38.28 20.68 -35.07
CA GLU A 22 39.30 19.80 -34.47
C GLU A 22 39.73 18.68 -35.41
N GLU A 23 38.79 18.09 -36.16
CA GLU A 23 39.09 17.11 -37.21
C GLU A 23 39.90 17.75 -38.35
N GLU A 24 39.50 18.95 -38.81
CA GLU A 24 40.26 19.75 -39.78
C GLU A 24 41.68 20.04 -39.27
N LEU A 25 41.82 20.45 -38.01
CA LEU A 25 43.13 20.73 -37.40
C LEU A 25 44.03 19.50 -37.37
N LYS A 26 43.50 18.33 -36.98
CA LYS A 26 44.25 17.07 -36.96
C LYS A 26 44.74 16.67 -38.36
N ASP A 27 43.90 16.82 -39.38
CA ASP A 27 44.27 16.46 -40.76
C ASP A 27 45.29 17.44 -41.36
N LEU A 28 45.16 18.72 -41.04
CA LEU A 28 46.13 19.75 -41.45
C LEU A 28 47.48 19.55 -40.79
N LEU A 29 47.52 19.18 -39.50
CA LEU A 29 48.76 18.93 -38.77
C LEU A 29 49.54 17.75 -39.37
N LYS A 30 48.87 16.67 -39.81
CA LYS A 30 49.52 15.53 -40.51
C LYS A 30 50.22 15.92 -41.82
N SER A 31 49.77 17.00 -42.47
CA SER A 31 50.26 17.43 -43.78
C SER A 31 51.22 18.62 -43.71
N ALA A 32 51.49 19.16 -42.52
CA ALA A 32 52.25 20.38 -42.32
C ALA A 32 53.64 20.09 -41.72
N ASP A 33 54.68 20.62 -42.38
CA ASP A 33 56.05 20.60 -41.86
C ASP A 33 56.25 21.67 -40.77
N GLY A 34 56.95 21.31 -39.69
CA GLY A 34 57.31 22.22 -38.59
C GLY A 34 56.47 22.12 -37.32
N PHE A 35 55.50 21.19 -37.27
CA PHE A 35 54.64 20.94 -36.10
C PHE A 35 54.83 19.52 -35.52
N ASP A 36 56.02 18.94 -35.68
CA ASP A 36 56.30 17.53 -35.33
C ASP A 36 55.97 17.19 -33.87
N GLU A 37 56.27 18.10 -32.94
CA GLU A 37 55.98 17.93 -31.51
C GLU A 37 54.47 17.90 -31.22
N LEU A 38 53.70 18.74 -31.91
CA LEU A 38 52.23 18.80 -31.79
C LEU A 38 51.59 17.56 -32.43
N ASN A 39 52.09 17.11 -33.58
CA ASN A 39 51.65 15.86 -34.19
C ASN A 39 51.85 14.67 -33.26
N LEU A 40 53.04 14.55 -32.66
CA LEU A 40 53.36 13.48 -31.71
C LEU A 40 52.43 13.50 -30.49
N LEU A 41 52.10 14.70 -29.98
CA LEU A 41 51.15 14.85 -28.88
C LEU A 41 49.77 14.31 -29.24
N PHE A 42 49.20 14.74 -30.36
CA PHE A 42 47.87 14.29 -30.78
C PHE A 42 47.82 12.79 -31.08
N GLU A 43 48.89 12.22 -31.65
CA GLU A 43 49.01 10.79 -31.87
C GLU A 43 49.06 10.01 -30.55
N GLY A 44 49.82 10.48 -29.56
CA GLY A 44 49.87 9.87 -28.24
C GLY A 44 48.53 9.93 -27.50
N LEU A 45 47.77 11.02 -27.65
CA LEU A 45 46.42 11.14 -27.10
C LEU A 45 45.42 10.18 -27.78
N ASP A 46 45.53 10.00 -29.10
CA ASP A 46 44.69 9.06 -29.83
C ASP A 46 45.01 7.59 -29.44
N GLN A 47 46.28 7.26 -29.16
CA GLN A 47 46.65 5.94 -28.63
C GLN A 47 46.10 5.73 -27.20
N ALA A 48 46.27 6.72 -26.32
CA ALA A 48 45.81 6.64 -24.94
C ALA A 48 44.27 6.62 -24.81
N LYS A 49 43.53 7.10 -25.82
CA LYS A 49 42.07 7.08 -25.84
C LYS A 49 41.51 5.65 -25.80
N ASP A 50 42.21 4.70 -26.42
CA ASP A 50 41.80 3.31 -26.50
C ASP A 50 42.38 2.45 -25.36
N GLU A 51 43.19 3.05 -24.46
CA GLU A 51 43.69 2.36 -23.28
C GLU A 51 42.59 2.19 -22.23
N GLU A 52 42.07 0.97 -22.10
CA GLU A 52 41.26 0.62 -20.94
C GLU A 52 42.15 0.37 -19.71
N PRO A 53 41.82 0.93 -18.54
CA PRO A 53 42.55 0.65 -17.30
C PRO A 53 42.48 -0.86 -16.99
N GLU A 54 43.64 -1.54 -16.99
CA GLU A 54 43.76 -2.99 -16.77
C GLU A 54 43.06 -3.49 -15.49
N ARG A 55 42.86 -2.60 -14.49
CA ARG A 55 42.17 -2.92 -13.23
C ARG A 55 41.34 -1.76 -12.71
N LEU A 56 40.08 -1.69 -13.12
CA LEU A 56 39.07 -0.90 -12.42
C LEU A 56 38.62 -1.66 -11.16
N ILE A 57 39.17 -1.30 -10.00
CA ILE A 57 38.62 -1.74 -8.72
C ILE A 57 37.38 -0.89 -8.44
N LEU A 58 36.24 -1.31 -8.97
CA LEU A 58 34.96 -0.72 -8.62
C LEU A 58 34.62 -1.09 -7.17
N PRO A 59 34.18 -0.12 -6.34
CA PRO A 59 33.70 -0.45 -5.00
C PRO A 59 32.51 -1.42 -5.15
N GLN A 60 32.64 -2.58 -4.50
CA GLN A 60 31.56 -3.57 -4.44
C GLN A 60 30.33 -2.87 -3.83
N SER A 61 29.30 -2.67 -4.65
CA SER A 61 28.01 -2.15 -4.18
C SER A 61 27.56 -3.01 -3.01
N LYS A 62 27.36 -2.39 -1.83
CA LYS A 62 26.89 -3.11 -0.65
C LYS A 62 25.58 -3.78 -1.03
N SER A 63 25.59 -5.11 -1.08
CA SER A 63 24.42 -5.93 -1.40
C SER A 63 23.22 -5.39 -0.65
N SER A 64 22.26 -4.82 -1.40
CA SER A 64 20.99 -4.39 -0.80
C SER A 64 20.39 -5.63 -0.17
N LYS A 65 19.96 -5.56 1.10
CA LYS A 65 19.27 -6.67 1.76
C LYS A 65 18.01 -6.99 0.96
N THR A 66 18.11 -7.92 0.03
CA THR A 66 16.98 -8.42 -0.75
C THR A 66 16.14 -9.25 0.19
N ILE A 67 15.03 -8.67 0.65
CA ILE A 67 14.00 -9.43 1.33
C ILE A 67 13.50 -10.48 0.33
N ARG A 68 13.53 -11.74 0.74
CA ARG A 68 13.03 -12.85 -0.09
C ARG A 68 11.52 -12.68 -0.25
N ILE A 69 11.08 -12.32 -1.45
CA ILE A 69 9.67 -12.10 -1.81
C ILE A 69 8.78 -13.30 -1.45
N GLN A 70 9.36 -14.52 -1.45
CA GLN A 70 8.70 -15.74 -1.00
C GLN A 70 8.13 -15.61 0.43
N TRP A 71 8.84 -14.97 1.37
CA TRP A 71 8.36 -14.81 2.75
C TRP A 71 7.18 -13.85 2.86
N ILE A 72 7.09 -12.86 1.96
CA ILE A 72 5.95 -11.92 1.92
C ILE A 72 4.68 -12.66 1.48
N GLY A 73 4.77 -13.58 0.52
CA GLY A 73 3.64 -14.38 0.08
C GLY A 73 3.02 -15.23 1.19
N TRP A 74 3.86 -15.87 2.01
CA TRP A 74 3.39 -16.68 3.14
C TRP A 74 2.77 -15.82 4.25
N ALA A 75 3.38 -14.66 4.54
CA ALA A 75 2.84 -13.72 5.51
C ALA A 75 1.44 -13.20 5.12
N ALA A 76 1.21 -12.92 3.83
CA ALA A 76 -0.09 -12.47 3.35
C ALA A 76 -1.19 -13.51 3.56
N VAL A 77 -0.93 -14.79 3.26
CA VAL A 77 -1.91 -15.87 3.46
C VAL A 77 -2.27 -16.04 4.94
N ILE A 78 -1.27 -15.98 5.83
CA ILE A 78 -1.50 -16.07 7.28
C ILE A 78 -2.35 -14.89 7.75
N LEU A 79 -2.02 -13.66 7.32
CA LEU A 79 -2.76 -12.46 7.71
C LEU A 79 -4.22 -12.50 7.25
N VAL A 80 -4.47 -12.87 6.00
CA VAL A 80 -5.84 -12.98 5.46
C VAL A 80 -6.63 -14.06 6.19
N SER A 81 -6.00 -15.19 6.51
CA SER A 81 -6.67 -16.28 7.25
C SER A 81 -7.07 -15.84 8.64
N LEU A 82 -6.16 -15.20 9.38
CA LEU A 82 -6.43 -14.70 10.74
C LEU A 82 -7.52 -13.63 10.74
N ALA A 83 -7.43 -12.65 9.84
CA ALA A 83 -8.44 -11.60 9.69
C ALA A 83 -9.82 -12.19 9.33
N GLY A 84 -9.85 -13.15 8.40
CA GLY A 84 -11.08 -13.85 8.01
C GLY A 84 -11.71 -14.61 9.18
N THR A 85 -10.92 -15.34 9.97
CA THR A 85 -11.43 -16.06 11.15
C THR A 85 -11.99 -15.13 12.22
N TRP A 86 -11.32 -14.00 12.47
CA TRP A 86 -11.77 -13.04 13.46
C TRP A 86 -13.10 -12.39 13.07
N ILE A 87 -13.21 -11.91 11.83
CA ILE A 87 -14.44 -11.32 11.28
C ILE A 87 -15.57 -12.35 11.25
N TYR A 88 -15.28 -13.60 10.88
CA TYR A 88 -16.29 -14.66 10.88
C TYR A 88 -16.82 -14.94 12.28
N GLN A 89 -15.94 -15.05 13.27
CA GLN A 89 -16.32 -15.35 14.65
C GLN A 89 -17.17 -14.24 15.26
N GLU A 90 -16.79 -12.98 15.06
CA GLU A 90 -17.56 -11.82 15.52
C GLU A 90 -18.97 -11.81 14.90
N ASN A 91 -19.06 -11.99 13.57
CA ASN A 91 -20.36 -12.02 12.89
C ASN A 91 -21.21 -13.24 13.29
N ALA A 92 -20.60 -14.40 13.51
CA ALA A 92 -21.31 -15.60 13.93
C ALA A 92 -21.87 -15.44 15.35
N GLN A 93 -21.11 -14.82 16.25
CA GLN A 93 -21.56 -14.53 17.61
C GLN A 93 -22.74 -13.56 17.62
N SER A 94 -22.64 -12.42 16.92
CA SER A 94 -23.74 -11.44 16.85
C SER A 94 -25.02 -12.06 16.29
N ARG A 95 -24.92 -12.88 15.24
CA ARG A 95 -26.08 -13.60 14.67
C ARG A 95 -26.70 -14.60 15.64
N ALA A 96 -25.88 -15.29 16.43
CA ALA A 96 -26.37 -16.22 17.44
C ALA A 96 -27.10 -15.50 18.57
N GLU A 97 -26.60 -14.34 19.02
CA GLU A 97 -27.23 -13.49 20.03
C GLU A 97 -28.58 -12.94 19.54
N GLU A 98 -28.65 -12.43 18.30
CA GLU A 98 -29.90 -11.98 17.68
C GLU A 98 -30.93 -13.10 17.56
N ALA A 99 -30.51 -14.30 17.13
CA ALA A 99 -31.39 -15.45 17.01
C ALA A 99 -31.97 -15.88 18.38
N ALA A 100 -31.12 -15.95 19.41
CA ALA A 100 -31.55 -16.28 20.76
C ALA A 100 -32.51 -15.22 21.34
N TYR A 101 -32.25 -13.94 21.09
CA TYR A 101 -33.14 -12.85 21.50
C TYR A 101 -34.53 -12.97 20.85
N LEU A 102 -34.57 -13.22 19.53
CA LEU A 102 -35.82 -13.41 18.80
C LEU A 102 -36.62 -14.61 19.31
N GLU A 103 -35.95 -15.72 19.60
CA GLU A 103 -36.60 -16.91 20.17
C GLU A 103 -37.25 -16.61 21.53
N VAL A 104 -36.53 -15.91 22.42
CA VAL A 104 -37.07 -15.50 23.73
C VAL A 104 -38.25 -14.55 23.57
N MET A 105 -38.19 -13.59 22.65
CA MET A 105 -39.30 -12.65 22.39
C MET A 105 -40.53 -13.36 21.84
N GLN A 106 -40.35 -14.35 20.96
CA GLN A 106 -41.47 -15.17 20.48
C GLN A 106 -42.10 -15.98 21.63
N ALA A 107 -41.29 -16.61 22.48
CA ALA A 107 -41.78 -17.33 23.64
C ALA A 107 -42.54 -16.40 24.61
N LEU A 108 -42.01 -15.21 24.87
CA LEU A 108 -42.65 -14.20 25.70
C LEU A 108 -43.98 -13.72 25.11
N ALA A 109 -44.04 -13.50 23.78
CA ALA A 109 -45.28 -13.11 23.10
C ALA A 109 -46.37 -14.19 23.24
N LEU A 110 -46.00 -15.48 23.17
CA LEU A 110 -46.94 -16.58 23.42
C LEU A 110 -47.44 -16.58 24.86
N VAL A 111 -46.56 -16.37 25.84
CA VAL A 111 -46.94 -16.25 27.26
C VAL A 111 -47.87 -15.08 27.48
N GLN A 112 -47.57 -13.91 26.90
CA GLN A 112 -48.43 -12.72 26.97
C GLN A 112 -49.82 -12.99 26.39
N GLY A 113 -49.90 -13.59 25.19
CA GLY A 113 -51.19 -13.93 24.59
C GLY A 113 -52.00 -14.93 25.42
N ASN A 114 -51.35 -15.88 26.10
CA ASN A 114 -52.04 -16.79 27.01
C ASN A 114 -52.48 -16.09 28.31
N LEU A 115 -51.69 -15.14 28.82
CA LEU A 115 -52.02 -14.35 30.00
C LEU A 115 -53.21 -13.42 29.73
N GLU A 116 -53.26 -12.77 28.57
CA GLU A 116 -54.39 -11.95 28.13
C GLU A 116 -55.69 -12.78 28.08
N LYS A 117 -55.65 -13.95 27.43
CA LYS A 117 -56.80 -14.88 27.43
C LYS A 117 -57.21 -15.30 28.83
N GLY A 118 -56.25 -15.56 29.71
CA GLY A 118 -56.53 -15.90 31.11
C GLY A 118 -57.21 -14.74 31.85
N LYS A 119 -56.78 -13.50 31.61
CA LYS A 119 -57.38 -12.30 32.18
C LYS A 119 -58.83 -12.12 31.70
N ASP A 120 -59.10 -12.30 30.41
CA ASP A 120 -60.44 -12.21 29.84
C ASP A 120 -61.39 -13.27 30.45
N GLN A 121 -60.88 -14.49 30.66
CA GLN A 121 -61.67 -15.56 31.30
C GLN A 121 -61.96 -15.29 32.79
N LEU A 122 -61.12 -14.48 33.46
CA LEU A 122 -61.32 -14.07 34.85
C LEU A 122 -62.17 -12.81 34.98
N GLU A 123 -62.46 -12.10 33.88
CA GLU A 123 -63.27 -10.88 33.88
C GLU A 123 -64.69 -11.10 34.47
N PRO A 124 -65.43 -12.17 34.12
CA PRO A 124 -66.73 -12.45 34.73
C PRO A 124 -66.65 -12.71 36.25
N LEU A 125 -65.53 -13.28 36.73
CA LEU A 125 -65.33 -13.51 38.17
C LEU A 125 -65.13 -12.20 38.93
N LYS A 126 -64.58 -11.17 38.29
CA LYS A 126 -64.45 -9.83 38.86
C LYS A 126 -65.83 -9.18 39.06
N GLU A 127 -66.77 -9.39 38.15
CA GLU A 127 -68.16 -8.92 38.31
C GLU A 127 -68.87 -9.62 39.46
N LEU A 128 -68.65 -10.93 39.64
CA LEU A 128 -69.18 -11.70 40.77
C LEU A 128 -68.60 -11.26 42.12
N GLN A 129 -67.34 -10.81 42.16
CA GLN A 129 -66.75 -10.24 43.38
C GLN A 129 -67.52 -8.99 43.85
N HIS A 130 -68.10 -8.21 42.94
CA HIS A 130 -68.91 -7.04 43.28
C HIS A 130 -70.35 -7.41 43.69
N LEU A 131 -70.86 -8.55 43.22
CA LEU A 131 -72.21 -9.05 43.55
C LEU A 131 -72.31 -9.69 44.94
N ASN A 132 -71.19 -10.05 45.59
CA ASN A 132 -71.18 -10.46 47.01
C ASN A 132 -71.01 -9.29 48.00
N LYS A 133 -70.68 -8.08 47.54
CA LYS A 133 -70.66 -6.87 48.41
C LYS A 133 -72.02 -6.43 48.98
N PRO A 134 -73.19 -6.70 48.36
CA PRO A 134 -74.49 -6.43 48.98
C PRO A 134 -74.65 -7.19 50.30
N GLN A 135 -74.11 -8.41 50.41
CA GLN A 135 -74.15 -9.17 51.67
C GLN A 135 -73.38 -8.47 52.80
N GLU A 136 -72.33 -7.69 52.48
CA GLU A 136 -71.60 -6.87 53.47
C GLU A 136 -72.29 -5.52 53.78
N LEU A 137 -73.17 -5.02 52.90
CA LEU A 137 -73.91 -3.77 53.10
C LEU A 137 -75.26 -3.97 53.83
N PHE A 138 -75.75 -5.21 53.91
CA PHE A 138 -77.01 -5.56 54.57
C PHE A 138 -76.85 -6.28 55.92
N ASP A 139 -75.63 -6.42 56.44
CA ASP A 139 -75.40 -6.63 57.88
C ASP A 139 -75.59 -5.28 58.61
N LEU A 140 -76.84 -4.81 58.62
CA LEU A 140 -77.35 -3.83 59.58
C LEU A 140 -78.43 -4.53 60.42
N ASP A 141 -78.14 -4.64 61.73
CA ASP A 141 -78.97 -5.14 62.82
C ASP A 141 -79.38 -6.62 62.81
N ASN A 142 -78.64 -7.42 63.60
CA ASN A 142 -79.18 -8.16 64.75
C ASN A 142 -78.09 -8.37 65.82
#